data_AF-A0A8C5UKZ6-F1
#
_entry.id   AF-A0A8C5UKZ6-F1
#
_cell.length_a   1.000
_cell.length_b   1.000
_cell.length_c   1.000
_cell.angle_alpha   90.00
_cell.angle_beta   90.00
_cell.angle_gamma   90.00
#
_symmetry.space_group_name_H-M   'P 1'
#
loop_
_entity.id
_entity.type
_entity.pdbx_description
1 polymer ?
#
loop_
_entity_poly.entity_id
_entity_poly.type
_entity_poly.pdbx_seq_one_letter_code
_entity_poly.pdbx_strand_id
1 'polypeptide(L)'
;MSLVIRNLQRVIPIRRVPLRKKIEIARSILGVQKFDLAIICVDNKNIQHLNRIYREKNVPTDVLSFPFHEVTATHGLCHLLGFTHSTEADWQKMHQKEKLVLDELNRRTGTRLQPLSRGLFQ
;
A
#
# COMPACT_ATOMS: atom_id res chain seq x y z
N MET A 1 -6.32 -15.95 4.44
CA MET A 1 -5.45 -14.77 4.63
C MET A 1 -6.11 -13.73 5.51
N SER A 2 -5.34 -12.80 6.05
CA SER A 2 -5.79 -11.81 7.01
C SER A 2 -6.76 -10.78 6.39
N LEU A 3 -7.69 -10.32 7.21
CA LEU A 3 -8.58 -9.19 6.92
C LEU A 3 -8.49 -8.21 8.07
N VAL A 4 -8.00 -7.01 7.78
CA VAL A 4 -7.88 -5.91 8.73
C VAL A 4 -8.89 -4.84 8.37
N ILE A 5 -9.67 -4.40 9.36
CA ILE A 5 -10.63 -3.30 9.20
C ILE A 5 -10.34 -2.28 10.29
N ARG A 6 -9.97 -1.07 9.90
CA ARG A 6 -9.74 0.06 10.80
C ARG A 6 -10.64 1.22 10.43
N ASN A 7 -11.16 1.89 11.46
CA ASN A 7 -11.91 3.12 11.30
C ASN A 7 -11.14 4.25 11.99
N LEU A 8 -10.55 5.15 11.20
CA LEU A 8 -9.78 6.29 11.70
C LEU A 8 -10.59 7.59 11.64
N GLN A 9 -11.66 7.63 10.85
CA GLN A 9 -12.62 8.72 10.86
C GLN A 9 -13.60 8.61 12.03
N ARG A 10 -14.19 9.75 12.41
CA ARG A 10 -15.13 9.87 13.54
C ARG A 10 -16.55 10.27 13.14
N VAL A 11 -16.79 10.47 11.85
CA VAL A 11 -18.06 10.91 11.27
C VAL A 11 -19.10 9.79 11.27
N ILE A 12 -18.72 8.57 10.88
CA ILE A 12 -19.63 7.44 10.70
C ILE A 12 -19.19 6.26 11.57
N PRO A 13 -20.03 5.74 12.48
CA PRO A 13 -19.72 4.54 13.24
C PRO A 13 -19.73 3.30 12.34
N ILE A 14 -18.65 2.51 12.40
CA ILE A 14 -18.52 1.27 11.61
C ILE A 14 -18.73 0.05 12.50
N ARG A 15 -19.80 -0.71 12.22
CA ARG A 15 -20.05 -2.02 12.85
C ARG A 15 -19.10 -3.06 12.26
N ARG A 16 -17.95 -3.27 12.91
CA ARG A 16 -16.85 -4.11 12.40
C ARG A 16 -17.25 -5.56 12.15
N VAL A 17 -18.01 -6.19 13.05
CA VAL A 17 -18.38 -7.61 12.92
C VAL A 17 -19.29 -7.86 11.71
N PRO A 18 -20.41 -7.14 11.51
CA PRO A 18 -21.21 -7.27 10.30
C PRO A 18 -20.44 -6.94 9.01
N LEU A 19 -19.63 -5.87 9.03
CA LEU A 19 -18.84 -5.48 7.88
C LEU A 19 -17.84 -6.57 7.48
N ARG A 20 -17.14 -7.17 8.46
CA ARG A 20 -16.22 -8.28 8.25
C ARG A 20 -16.91 -9.44 7.54
N LYS A 21 -18.08 -9.87 8.04
CA LYS A 21 -18.85 -10.97 7.41
C LYS A 21 -19.19 -10.66 5.95
N LYS A 22 -19.66 -9.44 5.66
CA LYS A 22 -19.98 -9.01 4.28
C LYS A 22 -18.76 -9.04 3.36
N ILE A 23 -17.61 -8.57 3.85
CA ILE A 23 -16.36 -8.58 3.08
C ILE A 23 -15.89 -10.01 2.81
N GLU A 24 -15.94 -10.90 3.79
CA GLU A 24 -15.54 -12.30 3.57
C GLU A 24 -16.44 -13.01 2.55
N ILE A 25 -17.75 -12.75 2.56
CA ILE A 25 -18.67 -13.22 1.51
C ILE A 25 -18.23 -12.70 0.14
N ALA A 26 -17.97 -11.40 0.02
CA ALA A 26 -17.52 -10.79 -1.23
C ALA A 26 -16.19 -11.39 -1.72
N ARG A 27 -15.20 -11.56 -0.82
CA ARG A 27 -13.93 -12.22 -1.14
C ARG A 27 -14.14 -13.65 -1.62
N SER A 28 -15.12 -14.34 -1.05
CA SER A 28 -15.41 -15.71 -1.44
C SER A 28 -15.99 -15.81 -2.84
N ILE A 29 -16.93 -14.93 -3.18
CA ILE A 29 -17.55 -14.85 -4.50
C ILE A 29 -16.50 -14.48 -5.56
N LEU A 30 -15.57 -13.57 -5.23
CA LEU A 30 -14.54 -13.09 -6.14
C LEU A 30 -13.30 -14.01 -6.24
N GLY A 31 -13.22 -15.09 -5.44
CA GLY A 31 -12.08 -16.01 -5.45
C GLY A 31 -10.76 -15.42 -4.92
N VAL A 32 -10.82 -14.35 -4.11
CA VAL A 32 -9.64 -13.62 -3.59
C VAL A 32 -9.37 -13.92 -2.10
N GLN A 33 -9.76 -15.10 -1.61
CA GLN A 33 -9.54 -15.46 -0.20
C GLN A 33 -8.05 -15.68 0.15
N LYS A 34 -7.20 -15.82 -0.89
CA LYS A 34 -5.75 -16.03 -0.81
C LYS A 34 -4.92 -14.73 -0.93
N PHE A 35 -5.49 -13.57 -0.62
CA PHE A 35 -4.74 -12.30 -0.50
C PHE A 35 -5.01 -11.62 0.84
N ASP A 36 -4.03 -10.95 1.44
CA ASP A 36 -4.23 -10.14 2.63
C ASP A 36 -4.95 -8.85 2.23
N LEU A 37 -5.99 -8.46 2.98
CA LEU A 37 -6.76 -7.26 2.69
C LEU A 37 -6.84 -6.36 3.92
N ALA A 38 -6.43 -5.10 3.76
CA ALA A 38 -6.64 -4.05 4.75
C ALA A 38 -7.62 -3.00 4.21
N ILE A 39 -8.68 -2.73 4.97
CA ILE A 39 -9.62 -1.64 4.71
C ILE A 39 -9.49 -0.63 5.84
N ILE A 40 -9.08 0.59 5.49
CA ILE A 40 -8.88 1.69 6.44
C ILE A 40 -9.80 2.83 6.03
N CYS A 41 -10.81 3.11 6.87
CA CYS A 41 -11.73 4.22 6.65
C CYS A 41 -11.16 5.49 7.26
N VAL A 42 -11.04 6.55 6.44
CA VAL A 42 -10.49 7.86 6.81
C VAL A 42 -11.47 8.97 6.43
N ASP A 43 -11.22 10.20 6.89
CA ASP A 43 -12.04 11.36 6.54
C ASP A 43 -11.54 12.05 5.25
N ASN A 44 -12.29 13.05 4.77
CA ASN A 44 -11.98 13.79 3.54
C ASN A 44 -10.60 14.48 3.59
N LYS A 45 -10.20 15.02 4.76
CA LYS A 45 -8.92 15.70 4.91
C LYS A 45 -7.77 14.70 4.76
N ASN A 46 -7.89 13.55 5.42
CA ASN A 46 -6.91 12.48 5.38
C ASN A 46 -6.83 11.83 3.99
N ILE A 47 -7.97 11.53 3.34
CA ILE A 47 -7.93 10.93 1.99
C ILE A 47 -7.39 11.90 0.94
N GLN A 48 -7.67 13.20 1.03
CA GLN A 48 -7.07 14.22 0.17
C GLN A 48 -5.56 14.30 0.38
N HIS A 49 -5.10 14.26 1.63
CA HIS A 49 -3.67 14.25 1.94
C HIS A 49 -2.97 13.02 1.34
N LEU A 50 -3.55 11.83 1.49
CA LEU A 50 -3.05 10.60 0.87
C LEU A 50 -3.08 10.67 -0.66
N ASN A 51 -4.16 11.19 -1.26
CA ASN A 51 -4.29 11.32 -2.71
C ASN A 51 -3.22 12.27 -3.27
N ARG A 52 -2.90 13.34 -2.54
CA ARG A 52 -1.79 14.24 -2.89
C ARG A 52 -0.44 13.52 -2.84
N ILE A 53 -0.14 12.78 -1.76
CA ILE A 53 1.15 12.10 -1.59
C ILE A 53 1.35 10.99 -2.64
N TYR A 54 0.34 10.15 -2.83
CA TYR A 54 0.49 8.92 -3.60
C TYR A 54 -0.03 9.00 -5.03
N ARG A 55 -0.85 10.01 -5.36
CA ARG A 55 -1.42 10.20 -6.71
C ARG A 55 -1.23 11.63 -7.23
N GLU A 56 -0.53 12.51 -6.52
CA GLU A 56 -0.31 13.92 -6.89
C GLU A 56 -1.61 14.69 -7.17
N LYS A 57 -2.74 14.22 -6.62
CA LYS A 57 -4.06 14.82 -6.78
C LYS A 57 -4.47 15.47 -5.47
N ASN A 58 -4.46 16.80 -5.42
CA ASN A 58 -4.85 17.55 -4.22
C ASN A 58 -6.37 17.72 -4.08
N VAL A 59 -7.12 16.64 -4.29
CA VAL A 59 -8.58 16.58 -4.14
C VAL A 59 -8.94 15.31 -3.35
N PRO A 60 -10.03 15.30 -2.56
CA PRO A 60 -10.51 14.07 -1.97
C PRO A 60 -10.97 13.08 -3.05
N THR A 61 -11.01 11.80 -2.70
CA THR A 61 -11.52 10.70 -3.54
C THR A 61 -12.22 9.70 -2.64
N ASP A 62 -13.10 8.86 -3.18
CA ASP A 62 -13.86 7.90 -2.37
C ASP A 62 -12.99 6.72 -1.91
N VAL A 63 -12.08 6.27 -2.79
CA VAL A 63 -11.22 5.11 -2.54
C VAL A 63 -9.81 5.38 -3.04
N LEU A 64 -8.82 4.92 -2.26
CA LEU A 64 -7.43 4.73 -2.68
C LEU A 64 -7.05 3.27 -2.46
N SER A 65 -6.56 2.62 -3.51
CA SER A 65 -6.04 1.25 -3.45
C SER A 65 -4.52 1.25 -3.55
N PHE A 66 -3.89 0.53 -2.64
CA PHE A 66 -2.44 0.33 -2.56
C PHE A 66 -2.14 -1.16 -2.68
N PRO A 67 -1.36 -1.58 -3.68
CA PRO A 67 -1.04 -2.99 -3.83
C PRO A 67 0.17 -3.29 -2.92
N PHE A 68 0.02 -4.30 -2.06
CA PHE A 68 0.94 -4.56 -0.94
C PHE A 68 2.08 -5.52 -1.30
N HIS A 69 1.83 -6.43 -2.24
CA HIS A 69 2.76 -7.52 -2.53
C HIS A 69 3.93 -7.07 -3.39
N GLU A 70 3.72 -6.18 -4.35
CA GLU A 70 4.71 -5.76 -5.34
C GLU A 70 5.84 -4.97 -4.70
N VAL A 71 5.51 -4.03 -3.81
CA VAL A 71 6.52 -3.24 -3.11
C VAL A 71 7.29 -4.10 -2.11
N THR A 72 6.58 -4.92 -1.33
CA THR A 72 7.19 -5.79 -0.33
C THR A 72 8.03 -6.90 -0.97
N ALA A 73 7.58 -7.48 -2.07
CA ALA A 73 8.34 -8.48 -2.83
C ALA A 73 9.58 -7.85 -3.45
N THR A 74 9.48 -6.66 -4.02
CA THR A 74 10.64 -5.93 -4.56
C THR A 74 11.68 -5.66 -3.47
N HIS A 75 11.23 -5.19 -2.30
CA HIS A 75 12.08 -4.96 -1.13
C HIS A 75 12.74 -6.26 -0.62
N GLY A 76 11.95 -7.32 -0.44
CA GLY A 76 12.46 -8.64 -0.02
C GLY A 76 13.45 -9.24 -1.01
N LEU A 77 13.21 -9.10 -2.32
CA LEU A 77 14.15 -9.51 -3.37
C LEU A 77 15.46 -8.73 -3.29
N CYS A 78 15.42 -7.43 -3.00
CA CYS A 78 16.63 -6.65 -2.80
C CYS A 78 17.48 -7.21 -1.64
N HIS A 79 16.86 -7.57 -0.51
CA HIS A 79 17.56 -8.23 0.59
C HIS A 79 18.15 -9.59 0.20
N LEU A 80 17.40 -10.43 -0.53
CA LEU A 80 17.90 -11.73 -1.01
C LEU A 80 19.09 -11.59 -1.96
N LEU A 81 19.16 -10.48 -2.71
CA LEU A 81 20.29 -10.14 -3.59
C LEU A 81 21.46 -9.46 -2.86
N GLY A 82 21.40 -9.34 -1.54
CA GLY A 82 22.46 -8.78 -0.70
C GLY A 82 22.43 -7.25 -0.55
N PHE A 83 21.38 -6.57 -1.02
CA PHE A 83 21.20 -5.15 -0.73
C PHE A 83 20.72 -4.95 0.71
N THR A 84 21.29 -3.97 1.40
CA THR A 84 20.91 -3.58 2.76
C THR A 84 20.70 -2.07 2.83
N HIS A 85 20.14 -1.57 3.92
CA HIS A 85 19.90 -0.14 4.13
C HIS A 85 20.26 0.30 5.56
N SER A 86 21.31 -0.29 6.13
CA SER A 86 21.77 0.01 7.49
C SER A 86 22.59 1.31 7.56
N THR A 87 23.14 1.76 6.44
CA THR A 87 23.85 3.03 6.27
C THR A 87 23.26 3.81 5.11
N GLU A 88 23.47 5.12 5.05
CA GLU A 88 22.99 5.96 3.93
C GLU A 88 23.53 5.47 2.58
N ALA A 89 24.81 5.09 2.52
CA ALA A 89 25.43 4.62 1.28
C ALA A 89 24.82 3.29 0.78
N ASP A 90 24.48 2.38 1.70
CA ASP A 90 23.84 1.11 1.33
C ASP A 90 22.36 1.31 0.99
N TRP A 91 21.68 2.17 1.76
CA TRP A 91 20.32 2.59 1.49
C TRP A 91 20.17 3.18 0.09
N GLN A 92 21.08 4.08 -0.35
CA GLN A 92 21.03 4.65 -1.70
C GLN A 92 21.06 3.57 -2.79
N LYS A 93 21.90 2.54 -2.64
CA LYS A 93 21.99 1.43 -3.59
C LYS A 93 20.68 0.62 -3.60
N MET A 94 20.16 0.27 -2.43
CA MET A 94 18.92 -0.49 -2.32
C MET A 94 17.72 0.30 -2.84
N HIS A 95 17.63 1.59 -2.50
CA HIS A 95 16.58 2.49 -2.94
C HIS A 95 16.55 2.64 -4.47
N GLN A 96 17.71 2.76 -5.11
CA GLN A 96 17.80 2.81 -6.57
C GLN A 96 17.29 1.53 -7.22
N LYS A 97 17.60 0.35 -6.66
CA LYS A 97 17.11 -0.93 -7.18
C LYS A 97 15.61 -1.08 -7.02
N GLU A 98 15.07 -0.74 -5.84
CA GLU A 98 13.62 -0.71 -5.61
C GLU A 98 12.92 0.23 -6.60
N LYS A 99 13.44 1.45 -6.73
CA LYS A 99 12.86 2.46 -7.63
C LYS A 99 12.81 1.96 -9.07
N LEU A 100 13.91 1.39 -9.58
CA LEU A 100 13.99 0.85 -10.93
C LEU A 100 12.91 -0.21 -11.18
N VAL A 101 12.77 -1.19 -10.29
CA VAL A 101 11.81 -2.29 -10.45
C VAL A 101 10.37 -1.77 -10.35
N LEU A 102 10.09 -0.88 -9.39
CA LEU A 102 8.75 -0.34 -9.19
C LEU A 102 8.33 0.61 -10.32
N ASP A 103 9.25 1.39 -10.87
CA ASP A 103 8.99 2.23 -12.05
C ASP A 103 8.65 1.39 -13.29
N GLU A 104 9.34 0.26 -13.47
CA GLU A 104 9.02 -0.72 -14.53
C GLU A 104 7.62 -1.32 -14.33
N LEU A 105 7.29 -1.74 -13.11
CA LEU A 105 5.97 -2.29 -12.78
C LEU A 105 4.86 -1.25 -13.00
N ASN A 106 5.08 -0.01 -12.56
CA ASN A 106 4.16 1.10 -12.77
C ASN A 106 3.83 1.28 -14.25
N ARG A 107 4.85 1.25 -15.12
CA ARG A 107 4.66 1.39 -16.57
C ARG A 107 3.83 0.25 -17.17
N ARG A 108 4.03 -0.99 -16.71
CA ARG A 108 3.35 -2.17 -17.26
C ARG A 108 1.93 -2.35 -16.75
N THR A 109 1.65 -1.91 -15.51
CA THR A 109 0.40 -2.22 -14.81
C THR A 109 -0.49 -0.99 -14.59
N GLY A 110 -0.01 0.21 -14.92
CA GLY A 110 -0.72 1.47 -14.61
C GLY A 110 -0.80 1.77 -13.11
N THR A 111 -0.01 1.08 -12.29
CA THR A 111 0.07 1.32 -10.84
C THR A 111 0.96 2.53 -10.54
N ARG A 112 0.94 2.99 -9.28
CA ARG A 112 1.79 4.08 -8.78
C ARG A 112 2.46 3.69 -7.46
N LEU A 113 3.33 2.69 -7.57
CA LEU A 113 4.17 2.13 -6.53
C LEU A 113 5.32 3.08 -6.18
N GLN A 114 5.77 3.02 -4.93
CA GLN A 114 6.90 3.77 -4.41
C GLN A 114 7.76 2.86 -3.54
N PRO A 115 9.10 3.01 -3.54
CA PRO A 115 10.02 2.23 -2.71
C PRO A 115 9.63 2.24 -1.21
N LEU A 116 9.70 1.09 -0.53
CA LEU A 116 9.52 1.02 0.93
C LEU A 116 10.64 1.76 1.67
N SER A 117 11.83 1.80 1.08
CA SER A 117 12.98 2.52 1.60
C SER A 117 12.85 4.04 1.53
N ARG A 118 11.81 4.60 0.87
CA ARG A 118 11.68 6.05 0.70
C ARG A 118 11.63 6.78 2.05
N GLY A 119 12.47 7.80 2.22
CA GLY A 119 12.45 8.70 3.38
C GLY A 119 13.16 8.17 4.63
N LEU A 120 13.90 7.06 4.57
CA LEU A 120 14.63 6.53 5.73
C LEU A 120 15.81 7.40 6.18
N PHE A 121 16.36 8.21 5.29
CA PHE A 121 17.53 9.05 5.53
C PHE A 121 17.40 10.46 4.90
N GLN A 122 16.16 10.92 4.66
CA GLN A 122 15.86 12.25 4.09
C GLN A 122 15.73 13.32 5.17
#